data_AF-A0A967Y079-F1
#
_entry.id   AF-A0A967Y079-F1
#
_cell.length_a   1.000
_cell.length_b   1.000
_cell.length_c   1.000
_cell.angle_alpha   90.00
_cell.angle_beta   90.00
_cell.angle_gamma   90.00
#
_symmetry.space_group_name_H-M   'P 1'
#
loop_
_entity.id
_entity.type
_entity.pdbx_description
1 polymer ?
#
loop_
_entity_poly.entity_id
_entity_poly.type
_entity_poly.pdbx_seq_one_letter_code
_entity_poly.pdbx_strand_id
1 'polypeptide(L)'
;EDIKDVVYVKPDTFDAKFTPKIATELEAVNKQLVARKQPYLLIGFGRWGSSDPWLGTPVNWGQVCGAKVIVEATLPKMNVDLSQGSHFFHNINSFQVSYFSVSHSGPYSIDWDWLN
;
A
#
# COMPACT_ATOMS: atom_id res chain seq x y z
N GLU A 1 -1.99 -20.33 -3.65
CA GLU A 1 -0.70 -19.94 -3.05
C GLU A 1 -1.02 -19.07 -1.85
N ASP A 2 -0.57 -19.45 -0.66
CA ASP A 2 -1.02 -18.82 0.58
C ASP A 2 -0.14 -17.60 0.88
N ILE A 3 -0.72 -16.41 0.86
CA ILE A 3 -0.10 -15.19 1.39
C ILE A 3 0.05 -15.37 2.90
N LYS A 4 1.28 -15.25 3.41
CA LYS A 4 1.61 -15.45 4.84
C LYS A 4 2.13 -14.21 5.53
N ASP A 5 2.51 -13.21 4.74
CA ASP A 5 3.14 -11.99 5.21
C ASP A 5 2.23 -10.79 4.91
N VAL A 6 2.06 -9.93 5.91
CA VAL A 6 1.37 -8.64 5.78
C VAL A 6 2.39 -7.54 6.01
N VAL A 7 2.57 -6.69 5.01
CA VAL A 7 3.39 -5.48 5.08
C VAL A 7 2.45 -4.30 5.14
N TYR A 8 2.56 -3.46 6.17
CA TYR A 8 1.69 -2.30 6.31
C TYR A 8 2.42 -1.09 6.89
N VAL A 9 1.94 0.09 6.52
CA VAL A 9 2.37 1.35 7.14
C VAL A 9 1.59 1.53 8.44
N LYS A 10 2.28 1.76 9.56
CA LYS A 10 1.64 1.91 10.87
C LYS A 10 0.83 3.21 10.93
N PRO A 11 -0.47 3.16 11.28
CA PRO A 11 -1.34 4.35 11.30
C PRO A 11 -0.88 5.41 12.31
N ASP A 12 -0.47 4.99 13.51
CA ASP A 12 -0.14 5.91 14.61
C ASP A 12 1.11 6.77 14.38
N THR A 13 2.02 6.28 13.55
CA THR A 13 3.28 6.96 13.23
C THR A 13 3.30 7.53 11.83
N PHE A 14 2.18 7.45 11.09
CA PHE A 14 2.12 7.93 9.73
C PHE A 14 2.08 9.46 9.67
N ASP A 15 2.95 10.03 8.82
CA ASP A 15 2.96 11.45 8.50
C ASP A 15 3.28 11.60 7.00
N ALA A 16 2.42 12.34 6.29
CA ALA A 16 2.53 12.56 4.85
C ALA A 16 3.89 13.15 4.44
N LYS A 17 4.55 13.92 5.31
CA LYS A 17 5.89 14.49 5.03
C LYS A 17 6.97 13.42 4.85
N PHE A 18 6.75 12.22 5.38
CA PHE A 18 7.70 11.11 5.32
C PHE A 18 7.35 10.09 4.23
N THR A 19 6.32 10.31 3.41
CA THR A 19 5.94 9.37 2.35
C THR A 19 7.06 9.03 1.36
N PRO A 20 8.01 9.92 0.99
CA PRO A 20 9.15 9.54 0.16
C PRO A 20 10.11 8.56 0.88
N LYS A 21 10.27 8.72 2.20
CA LYS A 21 11.05 7.79 3.04
C LYS A 21 10.36 6.43 3.14
N ILE A 22 9.04 6.44 3.33
CA ILE A 22 8.22 5.21 3.34
C ILE A 22 8.39 4.44 2.02
N ALA A 23 8.38 5.11 0.87
CA ALA A 23 8.62 4.45 -0.42
C ALA A 23 9.99 3.75 -0.48
N THR A 24 11.02 4.37 0.09
CA THR A 24 12.38 3.78 0.17
C THR A 24 12.43 2.57 1.10
N GLU A 25 11.74 2.64 2.25
CA GLU A 25 11.64 1.53 3.20
C GLU A 25 10.84 0.36 2.61
N LEU A 26 9.74 0.64 1.91
CA LEU A 26 8.96 -0.35 1.17
C LEU A 26 9.79 -1.06 0.10
N GLU A 27 10.63 -0.33 -0.63
CA GLU A 27 11.52 -0.94 -1.62
C GLU A 27 12.48 -1.95 -0.99
N ALA A 28 13.05 -1.63 0.18
CA ALA A 28 13.93 -2.55 0.89
C ALA A 28 13.19 -3.82 1.33
N VAL A 29 11.98 -3.68 1.88
CA VAL A 29 11.13 -4.82 2.27
C VAL A 29 10.75 -5.66 1.05
N ASN A 30 10.28 -5.03 -0.02
CA ASN A 30 9.90 -5.69 -1.26
C ASN A 30 11.07 -6.50 -1.84
N LYS A 31 12.28 -5.92 -1.91
CA LYS A 31 13.48 -6.62 -2.38
C LYS A 31 13.75 -7.90 -1.59
N GLN A 32 13.61 -7.84 -0.26
CA GLN A 32 13.83 -9.01 0.60
C GLN A 32 12.78 -10.10 0.37
N LEU A 33 11.50 -9.74 0.31
CA LEU A 33 10.40 -10.70 0.12
C LEU A 33 10.41 -11.31 -1.29
N VAL A 34 10.69 -10.51 -2.31
CA VAL A 34 10.86 -10.99 -3.70
C VAL A 34 12.04 -11.96 -3.80
N ALA A 35 13.18 -11.65 -3.19
CA ALA A 35 14.35 -12.55 -3.19
C ALA A 35 14.03 -13.90 -2.53
N ARG A 36 13.16 -13.90 -1.52
CA ARG A 36 12.68 -15.11 -0.83
C ARG A 36 11.50 -15.79 -1.52
N LYS A 37 10.98 -15.22 -2.62
CA LYS A 37 9.76 -15.67 -3.32
C LYS A 37 8.55 -15.75 -2.39
N GLN A 38 8.43 -14.80 -1.47
CA GLN A 38 7.33 -14.71 -0.51
C GLN A 38 6.34 -13.63 -0.99
N PRO A 39 5.20 -14.01 -1.59
CA PRO A 39 4.15 -13.04 -1.91
C PRO A 39 3.52 -12.52 -0.62
N TYR A 40 3.16 -11.24 -0.62
CA TYR A 40 2.65 -10.56 0.57
C TYR A 40 1.42 -9.70 0.25
N LEU A 41 0.67 -9.39 1.31
CA LEU A 41 -0.37 -8.36 1.29
C LEU A 41 0.26 -7.04 1.71
N LEU A 42 -0.06 -5.97 0.99
CA LEU A 42 0.48 -4.63 1.22
C LEU A 42 -0.64 -3.65 1.56
N ILE A 43 -0.53 -2.95 2.68
CA ILE A 43 -1.46 -1.90 3.10
C ILE A 43 -0.70 -0.58 3.25
N GLY A 44 -1.25 0.50 2.70
CA GLY A 44 -0.75 1.82 3.04
C GLY A 44 -1.74 2.93 2.77
N PHE A 45 -1.28 4.15 3.04
CA PHE A 45 -2.18 5.30 3.13
C PHE A 45 -2.13 6.21 1.92
N GLY A 46 -3.31 6.71 1.56
CA GLY A 46 -3.52 7.66 0.47
C GLY A 46 -3.40 7.02 -0.92
N ARG A 47 -3.18 7.89 -1.91
CA ARG A 47 -3.11 7.55 -3.33
C ARG A 47 -1.72 7.05 -3.71
N TRP A 48 -1.59 5.74 -3.93
CA TRP A 48 -0.32 5.11 -4.25
C TRP A 48 0.07 5.35 -5.71
N GLY A 49 1.34 5.69 -5.93
CA GLY A 49 1.83 6.09 -7.26
C GLY A 49 1.53 7.53 -7.63
N SER A 50 0.98 8.32 -6.68
CA SER A 50 0.86 9.76 -6.82
C SER A 50 2.23 10.43 -6.85
N SER A 51 2.45 11.33 -7.81
CA SER A 51 3.62 12.22 -7.81
C SER A 51 3.56 13.28 -6.71
N ASP A 52 2.37 13.51 -6.13
CA ASP A 52 2.17 14.41 -4.99
C ASP A 52 2.27 13.61 -3.67
N PRO A 53 3.32 13.84 -2.84
CA PRO A 53 3.53 13.14 -1.57
C PRO A 53 2.48 13.43 -0.50
N TRP A 54 1.73 14.54 -0.63
CA TRP A 54 0.66 14.89 0.31
C TRP A 54 -0.62 14.09 0.08
N LEU A 55 -0.78 13.54 -1.14
CA LEU A 55 -1.93 12.72 -1.49
C LEU A 55 -1.71 11.24 -1.18
N GLY A 56 -0.46 10.78 -1.04
CA GLY A 56 -0.19 9.38 -0.74
C GLY A 56 1.28 9.02 -0.87
N THR A 57 1.55 7.71 -0.90
CA THR A 57 2.93 7.23 -0.98
C THR A 57 3.43 7.21 -2.43
N PRO A 58 4.49 7.95 -2.79
CA PRO A 58 5.00 8.07 -4.15
C PRO A 58 5.84 6.85 -4.55
N VAL A 59 5.25 5.66 -4.47
CA VAL A 59 5.89 4.41 -4.92
C VAL A 59 5.80 4.25 -6.42
N ASN A 60 6.80 3.61 -7.03
CA ASN A 60 6.67 3.04 -8.37
C ASN A 60 6.42 1.52 -8.29
N TRP A 61 6.01 0.91 -9.41
CA TRP A 61 5.68 -0.51 -9.45
C TRP A 61 6.83 -1.42 -8.99
N GLY A 62 8.07 -1.12 -9.37
CA GLY A 62 9.24 -1.91 -8.99
C GLY A 62 9.47 -1.96 -7.48
N GLN A 63 9.02 -0.95 -6.75
CA GLN A 63 9.15 -0.90 -5.29
C GLN A 63 8.12 -1.78 -4.57
N VAL A 64 7.06 -2.23 -5.25
CA VAL A 64 5.93 -2.97 -4.64
C VAL A 64 5.54 -4.21 -5.44
N CYS A 65 6.35 -4.63 -6.41
CA CYS A 65 6.01 -5.66 -7.40
C CYS A 65 5.84 -7.07 -6.82
N GLY A 66 6.31 -7.33 -5.59
CA GLY A 66 6.11 -8.60 -4.91
C GLY A 66 4.73 -8.75 -4.24
N ALA A 67 3.96 -7.67 -4.14
CA ALA A 67 2.63 -7.70 -3.52
C ALA A 67 1.64 -8.46 -4.42
N LYS A 68 0.84 -9.34 -3.80
CA LYS A 68 -0.29 -10.04 -4.45
C LYS A 68 -1.64 -9.49 -4.06
N VAL A 69 -1.68 -8.71 -3.00
CA VAL A 69 -2.83 -7.90 -2.60
C VAL A 69 -2.32 -6.51 -2.23
N ILE A 70 -2.97 -5.47 -2.73
CA ILE A 70 -2.68 -4.08 -2.36
C ILE A 70 -3.96 -3.46 -1.82
N VAL A 71 -3.86 -2.80 -0.67
CA VAL A 71 -4.94 -2.07 -0.02
C VAL A 71 -4.51 -0.62 0.15
N GLU A 72 -5.20 0.27 -0.56
CA GLU A 72 -5.16 1.70 -0.27
C GLU A 72 -6.14 2.01 0.85
N ALA A 73 -5.68 2.68 1.90
CA ALA A 73 -6.50 3.12 3.02
C ALA A 73 -6.43 4.64 3.23
N THR A 74 -7.44 5.23 3.85
CA THR A 74 -7.37 6.60 4.35
C THR A 74 -7.41 6.64 5.88
N LEU A 75 -6.81 7.68 6.46
CA LEU A 75 -6.88 7.98 7.89
C LEU A 75 -7.85 9.15 8.12
N PRO A 76 -8.37 9.36 9.35
CA PRO A 76 -9.32 10.44 9.65
C PRO A 76 -8.84 11.85 9.24
N LYS A 77 -7.53 12.08 9.25
CA LYS A 77 -6.92 13.37 8.88
C LYS A 77 -6.57 13.47 7.39
N MET A 78 -6.88 12.46 6.58
CA MET A 78 -6.59 12.44 5.15
C MET A 78 -7.88 12.67 4.37
N ASN A 79 -7.92 13.76 3.60
CA ASN A 79 -8.99 14.04 2.67
C ASN A 79 -8.47 13.86 1.24
N VAL A 80 -8.37 12.60 0.81
CA VAL A 80 -7.82 12.23 -0.50
C VAL A 80 -8.69 11.16 -1.15
N ASP A 81 -8.97 11.35 -2.44
CA ASP A 81 -9.58 10.33 -3.27
C ASP A 81 -8.57 9.24 -3.63
N LEU A 82 -8.88 8.00 -3.25
CA LEU A 82 -8.06 6.83 -3.54
C LEU A 82 -7.98 6.55 -5.04
N SER A 83 -6.85 6.02 -5.51
CA SER A 83 -6.60 5.83 -6.95
C SER A 83 -7.43 4.70 -7.55
N GLN A 84 -7.89 3.77 -6.70
CA GLN A 84 -8.53 2.52 -7.10
C GLN A 84 -7.66 1.73 -8.09
N GLY A 85 -6.33 1.82 -7.95
CA GLY A 85 -5.36 1.09 -8.75
C GLY A 85 -5.08 1.68 -10.12
N SER A 86 -5.64 2.85 -10.47
CA SER A 86 -5.43 3.48 -11.78
C SER A 86 -3.96 3.71 -12.14
N HIS A 87 -3.11 4.08 -11.17
CA HIS A 87 -1.67 4.28 -11.38
C HIS A 87 -0.91 3.01 -11.81
N PHE A 88 -1.43 1.83 -11.47
CA PHE A 88 -0.78 0.54 -11.74
C PHE A 88 -1.68 -0.42 -12.52
N PHE A 89 -2.74 0.09 -13.17
CA PHE A 89 -3.83 -0.73 -13.71
C PHE A 89 -3.34 -1.90 -14.59
N HIS A 90 -2.45 -1.61 -15.54
CA HIS A 90 -1.88 -2.64 -16.42
C HIS A 90 -1.13 -3.73 -15.67
N ASN A 91 -0.38 -3.36 -14.62
CA ASN A 91 0.37 -4.31 -13.81
C ASN A 91 -0.56 -5.13 -12.91
N ILE A 92 -1.53 -4.48 -12.26
CA ILE A 92 -2.51 -5.14 -11.39
C ILE A 92 -3.24 -6.23 -12.17
N ASN A 93 -3.73 -5.90 -13.37
CA ASN A 93 -4.41 -6.85 -14.23
C ASN A 93 -3.46 -7.97 -14.73
N SER A 94 -2.26 -7.62 -15.21
CA SER A 94 -1.33 -8.59 -15.79
C SER A 94 -0.77 -9.58 -14.77
N PHE A 95 -0.52 -9.13 -13.53
CA PHE A 95 0.07 -9.94 -12.47
C PHE A 95 -0.97 -10.52 -11.50
N GLN A 96 -2.26 -10.32 -11.81
CA GLN A 96 -3.41 -10.79 -11.04
C GLN A 96 -3.33 -10.38 -9.56
N VAL A 97 -3.02 -9.11 -9.33
CA VAL A 97 -2.97 -8.52 -7.99
C VAL A 97 -4.38 -8.12 -7.59
N SER A 98 -4.83 -8.56 -6.41
CA SER A 98 -6.10 -8.06 -5.87
C SER A 98 -5.89 -6.65 -5.33
N TYR A 99 -6.83 -5.75 -5.59
CA TYR A 99 -6.72 -4.35 -5.22
C TYR A 99 -7.97 -3.89 -4.48
N PHE A 100 -7.77 -3.25 -3.32
CA PHE A 100 -8.86 -2.77 -2.47
C PHE A 100 -8.65 -1.30 -2.10
N SER A 101 -9.75 -0.59 -1.92
CA SER A 101 -9.78 0.78 -1.45
C SER A 101 -10.67 0.85 -0.21
N VAL A 102 -10.08 1.20 0.93
CA VAL A 102 -10.74 1.25 2.23
C VAL A 102 -10.68 2.67 2.78
N SER A 103 -11.77 3.43 2.61
CA SER A 103 -11.87 4.75 3.22
C SER A 103 -12.15 4.64 4.71
N HIS A 104 -11.52 5.48 5.53
CA HIS A 104 -11.85 5.68 6.95
C HIS A 104 -13.34 5.98 7.16
N SER A 105 -13.97 6.74 6.26
CA SER A 105 -15.39 7.09 6.33
C SER A 105 -16.29 6.07 5.64
N GLY A 106 -15.72 4.96 5.15
CA GLY A 106 -16.43 3.92 4.43
C GLY A 106 -17.15 2.93 5.35
N PRO A 107 -17.97 2.03 4.78
CA PRO A 107 -18.70 1.02 5.55
C PRO A 107 -17.81 -0.12 6.07
N TYR A 108 -16.56 -0.21 5.61
CA TYR A 108 -15.61 -1.24 5.99
C TYR A 108 -14.35 -0.58 6.57
N SER A 109 -13.72 -1.25 7.52
CA SER A 109 -12.51 -0.77 8.19
C SER A 109 -11.45 -1.87 8.26
N ILE A 110 -10.20 -1.46 8.45
CA ILE A 110 -9.09 -2.36 8.76
C ILE A 110 -9.01 -2.47 10.29
N ASP A 111 -8.91 -3.68 10.81
CA ASP A 111 -8.64 -3.94 12.22
C ASP A 111 -7.14 -3.77 12.49
N TRP A 112 -6.77 -2.59 12.95
CA TRP A 112 -5.36 -2.24 13.23
C TRP A 112 -4.85 -2.90 14.53
N ASP A 113 -5.74 -3.20 15.47
CA ASP A 113 -5.38 -3.85 16.73
C ASP A 113 -4.99 -5.31 16.48
N TRP A 114 -5.66 -5.98 15.54
CA TRP A 114 -5.28 -7.32 15.09
C TRP A 114 -3.91 -7.36 14.37
N LEU A 115 -3.51 -6.26 13.72
CA LEU A 115 -2.25 -6.17 12.96
C LEU A 115 -1.02 -5.83 13.82
N ASN A 116 -1.21 -5.32 15.05
CA ASN A 116 -0.14 -4.87 15.96
C ASN A 116 0.32 -5.97 16.93
#